data_AF-A0A2T0Q066-F1
#
_entry.id   AF-A0A2T0Q066-F1
#
_cell.length_a   1.000
_cell.length_b   1.000
_cell.length_c   1.000
_cell.angle_alpha   90.00
_cell.angle_beta   90.00
_cell.angle_gamma   90.00
#
_symmetry.space_group_name_H-M   'P 1'
#
loop_
_entity.id
_entity.type
_entity.pdbx_description
1 polymer ?
#
loop_
_entity_poly.entity_id
_entity_poly.type
_entity_poly.pdbx_seq_one_letter_code
_entity_poly.pdbx_strand_id
1 'polypeptide(L)'
;MGRAAAAVLVGGAVLMPAYAWAEPPSESEIAQSRREARERAEDVGAVRAELARVRARLDRLQEEAQQALAAYGRERTELERAQREQESAQERAEQAARRLEESRSEVARYAVAAYKGADLGLVSALAGGPQAALDRAATLDHLSGRRSDQMDRLTAVDVVAETLHGMAEDAREEQERAAAEAGRAAEAAEDAVARQEHEVGEVAAEQTRLEALLADSRRDTEELERERQEALAQAEQAAQAAHADAAGPAEPAGDGGGPVVAEGCHDRPTGLGGYANGQIPTSVLCPLPQAGEYLRADAAAAFIRLDGAFRERFGRPICVTDSYRPYAEQQHLYAVMPPGMAAAPGTSTHGLGVAVDLCGGIERLGTPEHAWMLATAPSFGWDNPPWARGGFEPWHWEYG
;
A
#
# COMPACT_ATOMS: atom_id res chain seq x y z
N MET A 1 -103.39 -43.72 -32.22
CA MET A 1 -103.24 -42.34 -32.74
C MET A 1 -102.05 -41.71 -32.05
N GLY A 2 -101.17 -41.03 -32.79
CA GLY A 2 -100.10 -40.18 -32.24
C GLY A 2 -98.67 -40.70 -32.42
N ARG A 3 -98.01 -40.29 -33.52
CA ARG A 3 -96.55 -40.35 -33.72
C ARG A 3 -95.90 -39.17 -32.98
N ALA A 4 -94.70 -39.35 -32.44
CA ALA A 4 -93.71 -38.28 -32.31
C ALA A 4 -92.28 -38.87 -32.29
N ALA A 5 -91.45 -38.35 -33.19
CA ALA A 5 -90.03 -38.64 -33.33
C ALA A 5 -89.22 -37.92 -32.25
N ALA A 6 -88.08 -38.49 -31.85
CA ALA A 6 -87.05 -37.78 -31.07
C ALA A 6 -85.68 -38.03 -31.71
N ALA A 7 -84.98 -36.92 -31.90
CA ALA A 7 -83.78 -36.76 -32.70
C ALA A 7 -82.52 -37.23 -31.96
N VAL A 8 -81.53 -37.63 -32.77
CA VAL A 8 -80.15 -37.89 -32.37
C VAL A 8 -79.49 -36.57 -31.97
N LEU A 9 -78.96 -36.49 -30.74
CA LEU A 9 -78.02 -35.46 -30.32
C LEU A 9 -76.65 -36.11 -30.13
N VAL A 10 -75.75 -35.80 -31.06
CA VAL A 10 -74.32 -36.13 -30.98
C VAL A 10 -73.70 -35.17 -29.96
N GLY A 11 -73.38 -35.67 -28.77
CA GLY A 11 -72.62 -34.95 -27.77
C GLY A 11 -71.14 -34.91 -28.16
N GLY A 12 -70.68 -33.80 -28.72
CA GLY A 12 -69.26 -33.52 -28.90
C GLY A 12 -68.62 -33.21 -27.54
N ALA A 13 -67.78 -34.12 -27.06
CA ALA A 13 -66.89 -33.86 -25.93
C ALA A 13 -65.79 -32.90 -26.40
N VAL A 14 -65.89 -31.63 -25.97
CA VAL A 14 -64.78 -30.68 -26.08
C VAL A 14 -63.75 -31.07 -25.02
N LEU A 15 -62.70 -31.76 -25.47
CA LEU A 15 -61.48 -31.97 -24.70
C LEU A 15 -60.76 -30.61 -24.60
N MET A 16 -60.98 -29.89 -23.50
CA MET A 16 -60.13 -28.77 -23.11
C MET A 16 -58.73 -29.33 -22.76
N PRO A 17 -57.64 -28.87 -23.42
CA PRO A 17 -56.31 -29.26 -23.00
C PRO A 17 -56.04 -28.67 -21.62
N ALA A 18 -55.81 -29.54 -20.64
CA ALA A 18 -55.29 -29.14 -19.34
C ALA A 18 -53.86 -28.63 -19.55
N TYR A 19 -53.71 -27.32 -19.75
CA TYR A 19 -52.43 -26.66 -19.58
C TYR A 19 -52.07 -26.79 -18.10
N ALA A 20 -51.02 -27.57 -17.80
CA ALA A 20 -50.42 -27.60 -16.48
C ALA A 20 -49.75 -26.23 -16.27
N TRP A 21 -50.47 -25.35 -15.59
CA TRP A 21 -49.93 -24.10 -15.05
C TRP A 21 -48.80 -24.49 -14.09
N ALA A 22 -47.60 -23.95 -14.29
CA ALA A 22 -46.61 -23.98 -13.22
C ALA A 22 -47.22 -23.17 -12.06
N GLU A 23 -47.53 -23.86 -10.95
CA GLU A 23 -48.08 -23.20 -9.77
C GLU A 23 -47.04 -22.18 -9.25
N PRO A 24 -47.48 -20.96 -8.87
CA PRO A 24 -46.56 -19.99 -8.29
C PRO A 24 -45.89 -20.60 -7.05
N PRO A 25 -44.60 -20.30 -6.81
CA PRO A 25 -43.83 -20.93 -5.74
C PRO A 25 -44.54 -20.76 -4.40
N SER A 26 -44.67 -21.87 -3.69
CA SER A 26 -45.27 -21.96 -2.36
C SER A 26 -44.48 -21.12 -1.34
N GLU A 27 -45.14 -20.69 -0.25
CA GLU A 27 -44.45 -19.98 0.84
C GLU A 27 -43.26 -20.77 1.39
N SER A 28 -43.34 -22.11 1.38
CA SER A 28 -42.24 -23.00 1.77
C SER A 28 -41.03 -22.89 0.85
N GLU A 29 -41.24 -22.81 -0.46
CA GLU A 29 -40.16 -22.68 -1.46
C GLU A 29 -39.50 -21.30 -1.37
N ILE A 30 -40.29 -20.24 -1.17
CA ILE A 30 -39.76 -18.88 -0.94
C ILE A 30 -38.96 -18.83 0.36
N ALA A 31 -39.44 -19.47 1.43
CA ALA A 31 -38.75 -19.52 2.71
C ALA A 31 -37.45 -20.34 2.62
N GLN A 32 -37.43 -21.42 1.83
CA GLN A 32 -36.23 -22.21 1.56
C GLN A 32 -35.19 -21.43 0.78
N SER A 33 -35.58 -20.81 -0.34
CA SER A 33 -34.69 -19.97 -1.14
C SER A 33 -34.07 -18.82 -0.33
N ARG A 34 -34.87 -18.17 0.55
CA ARG A 34 -34.36 -17.12 1.46
C ARG A 34 -33.37 -17.64 2.50
N ARG A 35 -33.52 -18.88 2.97
CA ARG A 35 -32.55 -19.50 3.90
C ARG A 35 -31.26 -19.84 3.18
N GLU A 36 -31.36 -20.45 2.00
CA GLU A 36 -30.21 -20.78 1.17
C GLU A 36 -29.41 -19.52 0.82
N ALA A 37 -30.07 -18.44 0.37
CA ALA A 37 -29.41 -17.17 0.09
C ALA A 37 -28.68 -16.56 1.33
N ARG A 38 -29.23 -16.73 2.54
CA ARG A 38 -28.58 -16.28 3.78
C ARG A 38 -27.35 -17.10 4.12
N GLU A 39 -27.43 -18.42 4.03
CA GLU A 39 -26.28 -19.32 4.26
C GLU A 39 -25.13 -19.00 3.30
N ARG A 40 -25.42 -18.80 2.00
CA ARG A 40 -24.38 -18.44 1.01
C ARG A 40 -23.76 -17.07 1.30
N ALA A 41 -24.56 -16.10 1.75
CA ALA A 41 -24.05 -14.78 2.14
C ALA A 41 -23.14 -14.87 3.37
N GLU A 42 -23.45 -15.75 4.32
CA GLU A 42 -22.60 -16.02 5.49
C GLU A 42 -21.28 -16.69 5.09
N ASP A 43 -21.32 -17.68 4.19
CA ASP A 43 -20.12 -18.35 3.66
C ASP A 43 -19.20 -17.38 2.91
N VAL A 44 -19.76 -16.54 2.02
CA VAL A 44 -19.04 -15.47 1.33
C VAL A 44 -18.43 -14.48 2.32
N GLY A 45 -19.17 -14.12 3.37
CA GLY A 45 -18.69 -13.25 4.45
C GLY A 45 -17.52 -13.87 5.21
N ALA A 46 -17.59 -15.16 5.52
CA ALA A 46 -16.54 -15.90 6.21
C ALA A 46 -15.25 -15.98 5.38
N VAL A 47 -15.35 -16.29 4.08
CA VAL A 47 -14.20 -16.33 3.16
C VAL A 47 -13.55 -14.94 3.03
N ARG A 48 -14.34 -13.87 2.91
CA ARG A 48 -13.81 -12.49 2.89
C ARG A 48 -13.09 -12.11 4.19
N ALA A 49 -13.64 -12.52 5.34
CA ALA A 49 -13.02 -12.26 6.63
C ALA A 49 -11.69 -13.01 6.78
N GLU A 50 -11.61 -14.25 6.31
CA GLU A 50 -10.36 -15.03 6.30
C GLU A 50 -9.32 -14.39 5.38
N LEU A 51 -9.71 -14.00 4.16
CA LEU A 51 -8.84 -13.29 3.23
C LEU A 51 -8.28 -11.99 3.83
N ALA A 52 -9.10 -11.23 4.56
CA ALA A 52 -8.65 -10.04 5.26
C ALA A 52 -7.64 -10.34 6.37
N ARG A 53 -7.84 -11.42 7.14
CA ARG A 53 -6.88 -11.89 8.16
C ARG A 53 -5.55 -12.29 7.54
N VAL A 54 -5.60 -13.02 6.44
CA VAL A 54 -4.44 -13.50 5.69
C VAL A 54 -3.61 -12.32 5.14
N ARG A 55 -4.27 -11.31 4.54
CA ARG A 55 -3.61 -10.06 4.09
C ARG A 55 -2.99 -9.28 5.26
N ALA A 56 -3.71 -9.13 6.37
CA ALA A 56 -3.19 -8.45 7.55
C ALA A 56 -1.95 -9.16 8.16
N ARG A 57 -1.83 -10.48 8.00
CA ARG A 57 -0.64 -11.24 8.40
C ARG A 57 0.57 -10.90 7.52
N LEU A 58 0.39 -10.77 6.20
CA LEU A 58 1.46 -10.32 5.29
C LEU A 58 1.97 -8.94 5.66
N ASP A 59 1.06 -7.98 5.86
CA ASP A 59 1.41 -6.61 6.18
C ASP A 59 2.25 -6.54 7.45
N ARG A 60 1.85 -7.29 8.49
CA ARG A 60 2.61 -7.38 9.74
C ARG A 60 4.01 -7.96 9.53
N LEU A 61 4.14 -9.04 8.76
CA LEU A 61 5.45 -9.64 8.48
C LEU A 61 6.36 -8.69 7.70
N GLN A 62 5.79 -7.93 6.76
CA GLN A 62 6.52 -6.91 6.02
C GLN A 62 6.97 -5.76 6.93
N GLU A 63 6.11 -5.29 7.84
CA GLU A 63 6.47 -4.27 8.83
C GLU A 63 7.58 -4.77 9.78
N GLU A 64 7.49 -6.00 10.26
CA GLU A 64 8.51 -6.62 11.13
C GLU A 64 9.87 -6.69 10.43
N ALA A 65 9.91 -7.13 9.16
CA ALA A 65 11.14 -7.17 8.36
C ALA A 65 11.73 -5.77 8.13
N GLN A 66 10.89 -4.78 7.79
CA GLN A 66 11.33 -3.39 7.62
C GLN A 66 11.89 -2.78 8.92
N GLN A 67 11.25 -3.04 10.06
CA GLN A 67 11.72 -2.58 11.36
C GLN A 67 13.09 -3.20 11.71
N ALA A 68 13.28 -4.49 11.44
CA ALA A 68 14.54 -5.18 11.68
C ALA A 68 15.67 -4.64 10.77
N LEU A 69 15.40 -4.45 9.47
CA LEU A 69 16.35 -3.82 8.54
C LEU A 69 16.71 -2.38 8.94
N ALA A 70 15.73 -1.60 9.41
CA ALA A 70 15.97 -0.25 9.92
C ALA A 70 16.82 -0.27 11.20
N ALA A 71 16.62 -1.25 12.09
CA ALA A 71 17.45 -1.43 13.27
C ALA A 71 18.89 -1.77 12.89
N TYR A 72 19.09 -2.75 11.99
CA TYR A 72 20.41 -3.07 11.45
C TYR A 72 21.10 -1.86 10.82
N GLY A 73 20.38 -1.04 10.05
CA GLY A 73 20.91 0.19 9.46
C GLY A 73 21.41 1.20 10.50
N ARG A 74 20.72 1.35 11.64
CA ARG A 74 21.16 2.20 12.76
C ARG A 74 22.43 1.65 13.40
N GLU A 75 22.45 0.37 13.77
CA GLU A 75 23.61 -0.25 14.42
C GLU A 75 24.85 -0.23 13.51
N ARG A 76 24.67 -0.42 12.19
CA ARG A 76 25.77 -0.29 11.22
C ARG A 76 26.37 1.12 11.20
N THR A 77 25.52 2.15 11.35
CA THR A 77 25.98 3.54 11.39
C THR A 77 26.76 3.83 12.67
N GLU A 78 26.33 3.29 13.81
CA GLU A 78 27.05 3.38 15.08
C GLU A 78 28.39 2.63 15.03
N LEU A 79 28.43 1.44 14.44
CA LEU A 79 29.67 0.70 14.19
C LEU A 79 30.66 1.51 13.36
N GLU A 80 30.22 2.09 12.24
CA GLU A 80 31.07 2.93 11.40
C GLU A 80 31.60 4.16 12.16
N ARG A 81 30.79 4.75 13.05
CA ARG A 81 31.23 5.86 13.92
C ARG A 81 32.29 5.39 14.91
N ALA A 82 32.04 4.28 15.61
CA ALA A 82 32.96 3.72 16.59
C ALA A 82 34.30 3.29 15.96
N GLN A 83 34.28 2.74 14.74
CA GLN A 83 35.50 2.41 13.98
C GLN A 83 36.35 3.65 13.71
N ARG A 84 35.75 4.75 13.23
CA ARG A 84 36.50 6.01 12.98
C ARG A 84 37.08 6.59 14.27
N GLU A 85 36.34 6.51 15.37
CA GLU A 85 36.81 6.98 16.68
C GLU A 85 37.97 6.12 17.21
N GLN A 86 37.87 4.80 17.07
CA GLN A 86 38.92 3.84 17.43
C GLN A 86 40.20 4.08 16.63
N GLU A 87 40.11 4.23 15.31
CA GLU A 87 41.26 4.54 14.45
C GLU A 87 41.92 5.87 14.87
N SER A 88 41.12 6.93 15.05
CA SER A 88 41.62 8.23 15.46
C SER A 88 42.24 8.24 16.87
N ALA A 89 41.68 7.47 17.81
CA ALA A 89 42.24 7.31 19.15
C ALA A 89 43.57 6.56 19.10
N GLN A 90 43.65 5.48 18.31
CA GLN A 90 44.87 4.70 18.13
C GLN A 90 45.99 5.52 17.51
N GLU A 91 45.72 6.28 16.44
CA GLU A 91 46.73 7.16 15.83
C GLU A 91 47.30 8.18 16.82
N ARG A 92 46.44 8.77 17.66
CA ARG A 92 46.86 9.72 18.71
C ARG A 92 47.70 9.05 19.79
N ALA A 93 47.32 7.84 20.23
CA ALA A 93 48.08 7.05 21.18
C ALA A 93 49.48 6.72 20.64
N GLU A 94 49.57 6.26 19.38
CA GLU A 94 50.85 5.95 18.73
C GLU A 94 51.73 7.19 18.57
N GLN A 95 51.16 8.34 18.22
CA GLN A 95 51.89 9.61 18.17
C GLN A 95 52.42 10.02 19.55
N ALA A 96 51.64 9.83 20.60
CA ALA A 96 52.06 10.12 21.97
C ALA A 96 53.16 9.17 22.45
N ALA A 97 53.05 7.87 22.13
CA ALA A 97 54.08 6.87 22.42
C ALA A 97 55.41 7.21 21.73
N ARG A 98 55.39 7.65 20.46
CA ARG A 98 56.60 8.13 19.77
C ARG A 98 57.25 9.32 20.47
N ARG A 99 56.45 10.33 20.87
CA ARG A 99 56.96 11.50 21.62
C ARG A 99 57.54 11.12 22.97
N LEU A 100 56.94 10.16 23.65
CA LEU A 100 57.45 9.64 24.92
C LEU A 100 58.82 8.96 24.73
N GLU A 101 58.97 8.12 23.71
CA GLU A 101 60.23 7.45 23.40
C GLU A 101 61.35 8.44 23.03
N GLU A 102 61.01 9.48 22.26
CA GLU A 102 61.92 10.59 21.96
C GLU A 102 62.37 11.31 23.25
N SER A 103 61.45 11.63 24.15
CA SER A 103 61.75 12.29 25.42
C SER A 103 62.60 11.40 26.35
N ARG A 104 62.30 10.10 26.42
CA ARG A 104 63.10 9.11 27.16
C ARG A 104 64.53 9.04 26.61
N SER A 105 64.67 9.05 25.27
CA SER A 105 65.97 9.05 24.59
C SER A 105 66.78 10.34 24.84
N GLU A 106 66.13 11.50 24.93
CA GLU A 106 66.78 12.77 25.30
C GLU A 106 67.32 12.73 26.74
N VAL A 107 66.51 12.26 27.68
CA VAL A 107 66.90 12.10 29.09
C VAL A 107 68.02 11.08 29.23
N ALA A 108 67.96 9.95 28.52
CA ALA A 108 69.01 8.93 28.53
C ALA A 108 70.36 9.47 28.01
N ARG A 109 70.36 10.25 26.92
CA ARG A 109 71.57 10.92 26.41
C ARG A 109 72.17 11.88 27.43
N TYR A 110 71.34 12.65 28.12
CA TYR A 110 71.78 13.53 29.20
C TYR A 110 72.41 12.75 30.35
N ALA A 111 71.77 11.67 30.80
CA ALA A 111 72.29 10.81 31.89
C ALA A 111 73.65 10.20 31.54
N VAL A 112 73.83 9.70 30.31
CA VAL A 112 75.11 9.17 29.81
C VAL A 112 76.19 10.26 29.76
N ALA A 113 75.85 11.47 29.31
CA ALA A 113 76.80 12.58 29.27
C ALA A 113 77.24 13.02 30.67
N ALA A 114 76.30 13.09 31.63
CA ALA A 114 76.60 13.39 33.03
C ALA A 114 77.49 12.31 33.65
N TYR A 115 77.18 11.03 33.45
CA TYR A 115 78.01 9.91 33.94
C TYR A 115 79.44 9.95 33.38
N LYS A 116 79.60 10.31 32.09
CA LYS A 116 80.91 10.40 31.44
C LYS A 116 81.72 11.64 31.82
N GLY A 117 81.15 12.65 32.48
CA GLY A 117 81.77 13.97 32.67
C GLY A 117 81.69 14.61 34.06
N ALA A 118 81.01 14.02 35.05
CA ALA A 118 80.67 14.70 36.30
C ALA A 118 81.65 14.52 37.49
N ASP A 119 82.85 13.99 37.30
CA ASP A 119 83.82 13.82 38.42
C ASP A 119 85.00 14.83 38.39
N LEU A 120 85.02 15.78 37.45
CA LEU A 120 86.13 16.75 37.28
C LEU A 120 85.80 18.20 37.71
N GLY A 121 84.55 18.46 38.11
CA GLY A 121 84.05 19.82 38.40
C GLY A 121 84.35 20.33 39.81
N LEU A 122 84.21 19.48 40.84
CA LEU A 122 84.32 19.93 42.24
C LEU A 122 85.77 20.28 42.64
N VAL A 123 86.74 19.51 42.12
CA VAL A 123 88.18 19.70 42.40
C VAL A 123 88.76 20.91 41.66
N SER A 124 88.21 21.28 40.49
CA SER A 124 88.62 22.48 39.74
C SER A 124 87.86 23.76 40.15
N ALA A 125 86.75 23.63 40.88
CA ALA A 125 85.92 24.74 41.35
C ALA A 125 86.62 25.64 42.39
N LEU A 126 87.55 25.09 43.16
CA LEU A 126 88.29 25.81 44.21
C LEU A 126 89.53 26.56 43.69
N ALA A 127 89.87 26.44 42.40
CA ALA A 127 91.12 26.96 41.82
C ALA A 127 91.00 28.37 41.18
N GLY A 128 89.86 29.06 41.29
CA GLY A 128 89.64 30.41 40.73
C GLY A 128 89.05 31.38 41.75
N GLY A 129 89.38 32.67 41.64
CA GLY A 129 88.89 33.70 42.57
C GLY A 129 87.36 33.87 42.62
N PRO A 130 86.83 34.72 43.51
CA PRO A 130 85.40 34.79 43.86
C PRO A 130 84.44 34.97 42.66
N GLN A 131 84.82 35.77 41.66
CA GLN A 131 83.99 35.99 40.47
C GLN A 131 83.84 34.72 39.62
N ALA A 132 84.93 33.95 39.45
CA ALA A 132 84.91 32.71 38.68
C ALA A 132 84.12 31.60 39.39
N ALA A 133 83.94 31.70 40.71
CA ALA A 133 83.06 30.83 41.48
C ALA A 133 81.57 31.19 41.25
N LEU A 134 81.22 32.49 41.21
CA LEU A 134 79.86 32.96 40.93
C LEU A 134 79.39 32.61 39.52
N ASP A 135 80.22 32.83 38.49
CA ASP A 135 79.86 32.52 37.09
C ASP A 135 79.62 31.01 36.89
N ARG A 136 80.41 30.17 37.57
CA ARG A 136 80.25 28.71 37.56
C ARG A 136 79.03 28.26 38.35
N ALA A 137 78.70 28.91 39.47
CA ALA A 137 77.48 28.65 40.23
C ALA A 137 76.24 28.96 39.38
N ALA A 138 76.21 30.11 38.68
CA ALA A 138 75.13 30.46 37.76
C ALA A 138 74.99 29.46 36.60
N THR A 139 76.13 28.96 36.07
CA THR A 139 76.13 27.92 35.03
C THR A 139 75.56 26.60 35.53
N LEU A 140 75.94 26.16 36.73
CA LEU A 140 75.42 24.95 37.37
C LEU A 140 73.93 25.07 37.69
N ASP A 141 73.49 26.24 38.15
CA ASP A 141 72.08 26.53 38.41
C ASP A 141 71.25 26.43 37.13
N HIS A 142 71.70 27.06 36.04
CA HIS A 142 71.05 26.95 34.73
C HIS A 142 70.98 25.51 34.22
N LEU A 143 72.07 24.73 34.35
CA LEU A 143 72.10 23.32 33.97
C LEU A 143 71.18 22.45 34.85
N SER A 144 71.10 22.74 36.14
CA SER A 144 70.20 22.06 37.07
C SER A 144 68.73 22.37 36.78
N GLY A 145 68.41 23.64 36.49
CA GLY A 145 67.08 24.08 36.05
C GLY A 145 66.66 23.39 34.76
N ARG A 146 67.52 23.39 33.74
CA ARG A 146 67.27 22.70 32.46
C ARG A 146 67.05 21.19 32.63
N ARG A 147 67.75 20.55 33.58
CA ARG A 147 67.53 19.14 33.93
C ARG A 147 66.16 18.92 34.56
N SER A 148 65.76 19.79 35.50
CA SER A 148 64.42 19.74 36.11
C SER A 148 63.34 19.87 35.04
N ASP A 149 63.45 20.87 34.16
CA ASP A 149 62.51 21.10 33.06
C ASP A 149 62.40 19.87 32.13
N GLN A 150 63.52 19.18 31.85
CA GLN A 150 63.52 17.96 31.04
C GLN A 150 62.81 16.78 31.73
N MET A 151 62.96 16.63 33.04
CA MET A 151 62.25 15.59 33.81
C MET A 151 60.76 15.90 33.90
N ASP A 152 60.41 17.16 34.18
CA ASP A 152 59.02 17.62 34.25
C ASP A 152 58.31 17.41 32.89
N ARG A 153 59.02 17.70 31.79
CA ARG A 153 58.51 17.44 30.43
C ARG A 153 58.33 15.95 30.15
N LEU A 154 59.27 15.09 30.57
CA LEU A 154 59.15 13.65 30.40
C LEU A 154 57.92 13.13 31.16
N THR A 155 57.75 13.51 32.42
CA THR A 155 56.59 13.14 33.23
C THR A 155 55.29 13.62 32.58
N ALA A 156 55.24 14.85 32.07
CA ALA A 156 54.06 15.35 31.38
C ALA A 156 53.72 14.54 30.11
N VAL A 157 54.73 14.18 29.31
CA VAL A 157 54.52 13.38 28.08
C VAL A 157 54.12 11.94 28.42
N ASP A 158 54.66 11.35 29.48
CA ASP A 158 54.32 10.01 29.96
C ASP A 158 52.84 9.94 30.36
N VAL A 159 52.36 10.90 31.15
CA VAL A 159 50.93 11.01 31.53
C VAL A 159 50.02 11.15 30.30
N VAL A 160 50.42 11.97 29.31
CA VAL A 160 49.65 12.13 28.07
C VAL A 160 49.62 10.85 27.25
N ALA A 161 50.74 10.14 27.15
CA ALA A 161 50.81 8.88 26.42
C ALA A 161 49.97 7.78 27.07
N GLU A 162 50.04 7.64 28.40
CA GLU A 162 49.21 6.70 29.16
C GLU A 162 47.71 7.02 29.02
N THR A 163 47.34 8.30 29.12
CA THR A 163 45.95 8.74 28.96
C THR A 163 45.42 8.41 27.55
N LEU A 164 46.18 8.74 26.51
CA LEU A 164 45.75 8.48 25.13
C LEU A 164 45.74 6.98 24.81
N HIS A 165 46.63 6.19 25.42
CA HIS A 165 46.58 4.74 25.31
C HIS A 165 45.29 4.18 25.90
N GLY A 166 44.91 4.58 27.12
CA GLY A 166 43.64 4.18 27.73
C GLY A 166 42.43 4.58 26.89
N MET A 167 42.41 5.81 26.35
CA MET A 167 41.34 6.24 25.44
C MET A 167 41.26 5.40 24.15
N ALA A 168 42.38 4.89 23.64
CA ALA A 168 42.39 4.01 22.48
C ALA A 168 41.88 2.61 22.80
N GLU A 169 42.15 2.10 24.00
CA GLU A 169 41.59 0.84 24.49
C GLU A 169 40.08 0.96 24.71
N ASP A 170 39.61 2.03 25.36
CA ASP A 170 38.18 2.31 25.56
C ASP A 170 37.44 2.40 24.20
N ALA A 171 38.03 3.10 23.22
CA ALA A 171 37.46 3.22 21.89
C ALA A 171 37.41 1.87 21.14
N ARG A 172 38.40 0.98 21.37
CA ARG A 172 38.37 -0.39 20.83
C ARG A 172 37.25 -1.21 21.45
N GLU A 173 37.08 -1.16 22.77
CA GLU A 173 35.98 -1.87 23.43
C GLU A 173 34.61 -1.40 22.93
N GLU A 174 34.45 -0.09 22.73
CA GLU A 174 33.21 0.46 22.19
C GLU A 174 32.95 0.02 20.74
N GLN A 175 34.00 -0.01 19.91
CA GLN A 175 33.92 -0.55 18.55
C GLN A 175 33.55 -2.04 18.53
N GLU A 176 34.09 -2.85 19.43
CA GLU A 176 33.76 -4.28 19.56
C GLU A 176 32.29 -4.47 20.02
N ARG A 177 31.80 -3.65 20.95
CA ARG A 177 30.40 -3.67 21.39
C ARG A 177 29.45 -3.29 20.24
N ALA A 178 29.73 -2.19 19.54
CA ALA A 178 28.96 -1.77 18.38
C ALA A 178 28.96 -2.84 17.27
N ALA A 179 30.08 -3.54 17.09
CA ALA A 179 30.17 -4.64 16.13
C ALA A 179 29.28 -5.83 16.54
N ALA A 180 29.27 -6.18 17.82
CA ALA A 180 28.41 -7.24 18.33
C ALA A 180 26.92 -6.88 18.23
N GLU A 181 26.55 -5.62 18.47
CA GLU A 181 25.18 -5.10 18.31
C GLU A 181 24.73 -5.10 16.85
N ALA A 182 25.58 -4.60 15.94
CA ALA A 182 25.34 -4.65 14.51
C ALA A 182 25.19 -6.09 14.00
N GLY A 183 26.02 -7.02 14.49
CA GLY A 183 25.92 -8.45 14.18
C GLY A 183 24.58 -9.06 14.62
N ARG A 184 24.17 -8.84 15.87
CA ARG A 184 22.86 -9.29 16.38
C ARG A 184 21.69 -8.69 15.59
N ALA A 185 21.78 -7.41 15.22
CA ALA A 185 20.76 -6.76 14.41
C ALA A 185 20.71 -7.31 12.97
N ALA A 186 21.86 -7.68 12.40
CA ALA A 186 21.93 -8.31 11.08
C ALA A 186 21.25 -9.70 11.11
N GLU A 187 21.59 -10.54 12.08
CA GLU A 187 20.97 -11.86 12.27
C GLU A 187 19.44 -11.73 12.45
N ALA A 188 18.99 -10.78 13.28
CA ALA A 188 17.56 -10.53 13.47
C ALA A 188 16.85 -10.06 12.19
N ALA A 189 17.52 -9.26 11.36
CA ALA A 189 16.99 -8.81 10.07
C ALA A 189 16.92 -9.94 9.05
N GLU A 190 17.95 -10.78 8.96
CA GLU A 190 17.97 -11.99 8.12
C GLU A 190 16.85 -12.95 8.52
N ASP A 191 16.70 -13.22 9.81
CA ASP A 191 15.63 -14.05 10.35
C ASP A 191 14.24 -13.49 10.03
N ALA A 192 14.05 -12.17 10.14
CA ALA A 192 12.78 -11.53 9.83
C ALA A 192 12.44 -11.63 8.33
N VAL A 193 13.41 -11.41 7.45
CA VAL A 193 13.24 -11.56 6.00
C VAL A 193 12.97 -13.02 5.63
N ALA A 194 13.71 -13.97 6.20
CA ALA A 194 13.50 -15.39 5.94
C ALA A 194 12.10 -15.86 6.40
N ARG A 195 11.64 -15.41 7.57
CA ARG A 195 10.26 -15.64 8.03
C ARG A 195 9.23 -15.03 7.07
N GLN A 196 9.45 -13.79 6.63
CA GLN A 196 8.58 -13.13 5.66
C GLN A 196 8.50 -13.94 4.36
N GLU A 197 9.63 -14.33 3.77
CA GLU A 197 9.66 -15.08 2.50
C GLU A 197 8.93 -16.42 2.61
N HIS A 198 9.16 -17.16 3.69
CA HIS A 198 8.49 -18.45 3.93
C HIS A 198 6.97 -18.28 4.04
N GLU A 199 6.54 -17.32 4.85
CA GLU A 199 5.12 -17.06 5.12
C GLU A 199 4.39 -16.44 3.92
N VAL A 200 5.06 -15.59 3.13
CA VAL A 200 4.50 -15.03 1.90
C VAL A 200 4.12 -16.14 0.93
N GLY A 201 4.93 -17.20 0.81
CA GLY A 201 4.62 -18.35 -0.04
C GLY A 201 3.35 -19.09 0.40
N GLU A 202 3.23 -19.39 1.70
CA GLU A 202 2.04 -20.08 2.24
C GLU A 202 0.78 -19.21 2.16
N VAL A 203 0.91 -17.94 2.52
CA VAL A 203 -0.18 -16.98 2.50
C VAL A 203 -0.66 -16.72 1.06
N ALA A 204 0.25 -16.58 0.08
CA ALA A 204 -0.15 -16.38 -1.32
C ALA A 204 -0.95 -17.58 -1.87
N ALA A 205 -0.58 -18.81 -1.51
CA ALA A 205 -1.32 -20.00 -1.88
C ALA A 205 -2.72 -20.01 -1.25
N GLU A 206 -2.82 -19.66 0.04
CA GLU A 206 -4.09 -19.61 0.75
C GLU A 206 -5.00 -18.48 0.25
N GLN A 207 -4.44 -17.30 -0.03
CA GLN A 207 -5.15 -16.20 -0.67
C GLN A 207 -5.74 -16.62 -2.02
N THR A 208 -4.93 -17.27 -2.87
CA THR A 208 -5.38 -17.77 -4.19
C THR A 208 -6.55 -18.74 -4.03
N ARG A 209 -6.47 -19.65 -3.04
CA ARG A 209 -7.53 -20.61 -2.73
C ARG A 209 -8.83 -19.92 -2.28
N LEU A 210 -8.73 -18.95 -1.37
CA LEU A 210 -9.88 -18.20 -0.85
C LEU A 210 -10.52 -17.31 -1.92
N GLU A 211 -9.72 -16.69 -2.78
CA GLU A 211 -10.21 -15.89 -3.91
C GLU A 211 -10.93 -16.77 -4.94
N ALA A 212 -10.41 -17.97 -5.22
CA ALA A 212 -11.08 -18.94 -6.08
C ALA A 212 -12.43 -19.39 -5.50
N LEU A 213 -12.47 -19.72 -4.20
CA LEU A 213 -13.72 -20.04 -3.49
C LEU A 213 -14.73 -18.89 -3.56
N LEU A 214 -14.28 -17.66 -3.30
CA LEU A 214 -15.13 -16.49 -3.37
C LEU A 214 -15.69 -16.27 -4.78
N ALA A 215 -14.88 -16.47 -5.82
CA ALA A 215 -15.31 -16.37 -7.21
C ALA A 215 -16.30 -17.46 -7.60
N ASP A 216 -16.16 -18.68 -7.06
CA ASP A 216 -17.11 -19.77 -7.25
C ASP A 216 -18.45 -19.47 -6.57
N SER A 217 -18.43 -19.07 -5.29
CA SER A 217 -19.64 -18.69 -4.55
C SER A 217 -20.38 -17.50 -5.18
N ARG A 218 -19.66 -16.56 -5.81
CA ARG A 218 -20.27 -15.45 -6.57
C ARG A 218 -20.98 -15.95 -7.82
N ARG A 219 -20.33 -16.83 -8.61
CA ARG A 219 -20.93 -17.44 -9.81
C ARG A 219 -22.19 -18.22 -9.46
N ASP A 220 -22.16 -19.00 -8.38
CA ASP A 220 -23.33 -19.75 -7.90
C ASP A 220 -24.48 -18.81 -7.49
N THR A 221 -24.16 -17.68 -6.86
CA THR A 221 -25.16 -16.67 -6.47
C THR A 221 -25.79 -16.01 -7.71
N GLU A 222 -24.97 -15.63 -8.69
CA GLU A 222 -25.43 -15.05 -9.96
C GLU A 222 -26.29 -16.05 -10.77
N GLU A 223 -25.93 -17.34 -10.76
CA GLU A 223 -26.71 -18.41 -11.39
C GLU A 223 -28.09 -18.57 -10.74
N LEU A 224 -28.16 -18.61 -9.41
CA LEU A 224 -29.42 -18.65 -8.67
C LEU A 224 -30.29 -17.41 -8.93
N GLU A 225 -29.69 -16.22 -9.00
CA GLU A 225 -30.42 -15.00 -9.35
C GLU A 225 -30.98 -15.05 -10.77
N ARG A 226 -30.21 -15.59 -11.73
CA ARG A 226 -30.67 -15.79 -13.11
C ARG A 226 -31.84 -16.75 -13.17
N GLU A 227 -31.76 -17.91 -12.52
CA GLU A 227 -32.86 -18.87 -12.44
C GLU A 227 -34.12 -18.24 -11.83
N ARG A 228 -33.96 -17.41 -10.79
CA ARG A 228 -35.07 -16.66 -10.18
C ARG A 228 -35.71 -15.69 -11.17
N GLN A 229 -34.92 -14.94 -11.92
CA GLN A 229 -35.43 -14.00 -12.92
C GLN A 229 -36.15 -14.72 -14.07
N GLU A 230 -35.61 -15.84 -14.54
CA GLU A 230 -36.25 -16.69 -15.54
C GLU A 230 -37.59 -17.24 -15.04
N ALA A 231 -37.65 -17.71 -13.80
CA ALA A 231 -38.90 -18.17 -13.19
C ALA A 231 -39.94 -17.05 -13.05
N LEU A 232 -39.52 -15.84 -12.65
CA LEU A 232 -40.40 -14.66 -12.58
C LEU A 232 -40.91 -14.25 -13.97
N ALA A 233 -40.04 -14.23 -14.98
CA ALA A 233 -40.41 -13.90 -16.35
C ALA A 233 -41.38 -14.93 -16.95
N GLN A 234 -41.18 -16.22 -16.68
CA GLN A 234 -42.12 -17.28 -17.07
C GLN A 234 -43.48 -17.11 -16.39
N ALA A 235 -43.50 -16.76 -15.09
CA ALA A 235 -44.73 -16.48 -14.36
C ALA A 235 -45.46 -15.24 -14.91
N GLU A 236 -44.73 -14.18 -15.25
CA GLU A 236 -45.29 -12.97 -15.87
C GLU A 236 -45.85 -13.24 -17.26
N GLN A 237 -45.13 -13.98 -18.10
CA GLN A 237 -45.61 -14.42 -19.43
C GLN A 237 -46.88 -15.27 -19.31
N ALA A 238 -46.94 -16.19 -18.34
CA ALA A 238 -48.13 -17.00 -18.08
C ALA A 238 -49.32 -16.13 -17.63
N ALA A 239 -49.09 -15.13 -16.78
CA ALA A 239 -50.11 -14.18 -16.35
C ALA A 239 -50.59 -13.28 -17.51
N GLN A 240 -49.68 -12.80 -18.36
CA GLN A 240 -49.99 -12.03 -19.56
C GLN A 240 -50.77 -12.86 -20.59
N ALA A 241 -50.40 -14.13 -20.81
CA ALA A 241 -51.14 -15.04 -21.67
C ALA A 241 -52.56 -15.31 -21.14
N ALA A 242 -52.72 -15.48 -19.82
CA ALA A 242 -54.04 -15.60 -19.19
C ALA A 242 -54.89 -14.32 -19.32
N HIS A 243 -54.26 -13.14 -19.33
CA HIS A 243 -54.93 -11.87 -19.63
C HIS A 243 -55.23 -11.67 -21.11
N ALA A 244 -54.39 -12.17 -22.02
CA ALA A 244 -54.61 -12.13 -23.46
C ALA A 244 -55.72 -13.09 -23.90
N ASP A 245 -55.85 -14.27 -23.29
CA ASP A 245 -56.99 -15.17 -23.52
C ASP A 245 -58.33 -14.57 -23.04
N ALA A 246 -58.29 -13.57 -22.15
CA ALA A 246 -59.45 -12.81 -21.71
C ALA A 246 -59.75 -11.56 -22.57
N ALA A 247 -58.85 -11.16 -23.47
CA ALA A 247 -58.97 -9.95 -24.30
C ALA A 247 -58.74 -10.27 -25.79
N GLY A 248 -59.80 -10.23 -26.60
CA GLY A 248 -59.73 -10.45 -28.06
C GLY A 248 -58.79 -9.49 -28.82
N PRO A 249 -58.47 -9.78 -30.10
CA PRO A 249 -57.24 -9.33 -30.75
C PRO A 249 -57.19 -7.83 -31.05
N ALA A 250 -56.06 -7.20 -30.72
CA ALA A 250 -55.68 -5.86 -31.16
C ALA A 250 -54.30 -5.88 -31.85
N GLU A 251 -54.18 -5.16 -32.96
CA GLU A 251 -53.00 -5.09 -33.84
C GLU A 251 -51.79 -4.36 -33.23
N PRO A 252 -50.55 -4.64 -33.69
CA PRO A 252 -49.34 -4.12 -33.07
C PRO A 252 -48.93 -2.76 -33.64
N ALA A 253 -48.45 -1.88 -32.76
CA ALA A 253 -47.78 -0.64 -33.14
C ALA A 253 -46.37 -0.56 -32.52
N GLY A 254 -45.37 -0.50 -33.40
CA GLY A 254 -44.29 0.50 -33.32
C GLY A 254 -43.16 0.27 -32.34
N ASP A 255 -42.10 -0.35 -32.84
CA ASP A 255 -40.70 -0.23 -32.40
C ASP A 255 -40.25 1.24 -32.26
N GLY A 256 -39.37 1.49 -31.28
CA GLY A 256 -38.84 2.82 -30.96
C GLY A 256 -37.88 2.84 -29.78
N GLY A 257 -36.91 1.92 -29.74
CA GLY A 257 -35.82 1.94 -28.76
C GLY A 257 -34.80 3.06 -29.02
N GLY A 258 -34.89 4.14 -28.25
CA GLY A 258 -33.80 5.11 -28.05
C GLY A 258 -33.31 5.07 -26.60
N PRO A 259 -32.05 5.42 -26.30
CA PRO A 259 -31.54 5.39 -24.94
C PRO A 259 -32.25 6.44 -24.09
N VAL A 260 -33.18 5.97 -23.25
CA VAL A 260 -33.86 6.80 -22.26
C VAL A 260 -32.88 7.14 -21.15
N VAL A 261 -32.44 8.39 -21.14
CA VAL A 261 -31.93 9.05 -19.94
C VAL A 261 -33.03 8.94 -18.87
N ALA A 262 -32.69 8.43 -17.69
CA ALA A 262 -33.66 8.27 -16.61
C ALA A 262 -34.42 9.58 -16.39
N GLU A 263 -35.75 9.48 -16.41
CA GLU A 263 -36.68 10.61 -16.28
C GLU A 263 -36.33 11.41 -15.00
N GLY A 264 -36.08 12.72 -15.13
CA GLY A 264 -35.72 13.62 -14.00
C GLY A 264 -34.25 14.06 -13.89
N CYS A 265 -33.41 13.78 -14.91
CA CYS A 265 -32.01 14.19 -14.96
C CYS A 265 -31.68 15.38 -15.87
N HIS A 266 -32.62 15.80 -16.72
CA HIS A 266 -32.41 16.90 -17.67
C HIS A 266 -32.37 18.31 -17.04
N ASP A 267 -33.05 18.50 -15.90
CA ASP A 267 -33.20 19.81 -15.24
C ASP A 267 -32.30 19.99 -14.00
N ARG A 268 -31.34 19.08 -13.77
CA ARG A 268 -30.48 19.13 -12.58
C ARG A 268 -29.29 20.07 -12.76
N PRO A 269 -28.83 20.75 -11.70
CA PRO A 269 -27.69 21.68 -11.79
C PRO A 269 -26.43 20.95 -12.25
N THR A 270 -25.79 21.47 -13.30
CA THR A 270 -24.48 20.99 -13.78
C THR A 270 -23.33 21.45 -12.87
N GLY A 271 -23.54 22.50 -12.07
CA GLY A 271 -22.63 22.95 -11.02
C GLY A 271 -23.12 22.54 -9.63
N LEU A 272 -22.36 21.66 -8.96
CA LEU A 272 -22.64 21.22 -7.58
C LEU A 272 -21.91 22.06 -6.52
N GLY A 273 -21.66 23.35 -6.79
CA GLY A 273 -20.83 24.24 -5.97
C GLY A 273 -21.26 24.49 -4.52
N GLY A 274 -22.31 23.81 -4.03
CA GLY A 274 -22.76 23.80 -2.64
C GLY A 274 -22.42 22.51 -1.86
N TYR A 275 -21.86 21.48 -2.51
CA TYR A 275 -21.51 20.21 -1.87
C TYR A 275 -19.99 20.02 -1.86
N ALA A 276 -19.47 19.58 -0.71
CA ALA A 276 -18.08 19.17 -0.61
C ALA A 276 -17.84 17.83 -1.32
N ASN A 277 -16.59 17.56 -1.67
CA ASN A 277 -16.16 16.30 -2.30
C ASN A 277 -16.58 15.07 -1.46
N GLY A 278 -17.32 14.16 -2.08
CA GLY A 278 -17.89 12.96 -1.45
C GLY A 278 -19.14 13.22 -0.61
N GLN A 279 -19.67 14.46 -0.59
CA GLN A 279 -20.85 14.83 0.21
C GLN A 279 -22.04 15.28 -0.65
N ILE A 280 -22.08 14.87 -1.92
CA ILE A 280 -23.20 15.08 -2.82
C ILE A 280 -24.31 14.04 -2.50
N PRO A 281 -25.54 14.46 -2.16
CA PRO A 281 -26.65 13.54 -1.99
C PRO A 281 -26.97 12.80 -3.29
N THR A 282 -27.23 11.49 -3.23
CA THR A 282 -27.64 10.70 -4.41
C THR A 282 -28.94 11.22 -5.03
N SER A 283 -29.81 11.89 -4.25
CA SER A 283 -31.02 12.54 -4.74
C SER A 283 -30.77 13.65 -5.77
N VAL A 284 -29.56 14.22 -5.82
CA VAL A 284 -29.17 15.22 -6.82
C VAL A 284 -28.24 14.65 -7.90
N LEU A 285 -27.81 13.39 -7.79
CA LEU A 285 -27.01 12.67 -8.80
C LEU A 285 -27.88 11.84 -9.75
N CYS A 286 -27.41 11.70 -10.98
CA CYS A 286 -28.11 11.00 -12.03
C CYS A 286 -27.69 9.55 -12.12
N PRO A 287 -28.63 8.59 -12.10
CA PRO A 287 -28.32 7.19 -12.27
C PRO A 287 -27.79 6.92 -13.68
N LEU A 288 -26.84 6.00 -13.79
CA LEU A 288 -26.35 5.48 -15.05
C LEU A 288 -27.15 4.23 -15.47
N PRO A 289 -27.00 3.75 -16.73
CA PRO A 289 -27.57 2.48 -17.15
C PRO A 289 -27.04 1.28 -16.34
N GLN A 290 -25.86 1.41 -15.73
CA GLN A 290 -25.27 0.47 -14.80
C GLN A 290 -25.92 0.64 -13.43
N ALA A 291 -26.55 -0.41 -12.93
CA ALA A 291 -27.31 -0.36 -11.69
C ALA A 291 -26.42 0.02 -10.50
N GLY A 292 -26.86 0.98 -9.69
CA GLY A 292 -26.13 1.45 -8.51
C GLY A 292 -25.10 2.55 -8.80
N GLU A 293 -24.86 2.88 -10.07
CA GLU A 293 -23.89 3.90 -10.46
C GLU A 293 -24.55 5.27 -10.66
N TYR A 294 -23.87 6.32 -10.22
CA TYR A 294 -24.40 7.69 -10.22
C TYR A 294 -23.32 8.70 -10.60
N LEU A 295 -23.69 9.71 -11.37
CA LEU A 295 -22.81 10.83 -11.72
C LEU A 295 -23.52 12.18 -11.61
N ARG A 296 -22.74 13.26 -11.62
CA ARG A 296 -23.26 14.61 -11.86
C ARG A 296 -23.99 14.64 -13.22
N ALA A 297 -25.04 15.43 -13.33
CA ALA A 297 -25.98 15.33 -14.45
C ALA A 297 -25.35 15.49 -15.85
N ASP A 298 -24.39 16.41 -16.00
CA ASP A 298 -23.62 16.62 -17.24
C ASP A 298 -22.72 15.42 -17.57
N ALA A 299 -21.97 14.93 -16.58
CA ALA A 299 -21.13 13.74 -16.70
C ALA A 299 -21.98 12.50 -17.03
N ALA A 300 -23.12 12.29 -16.36
CA ALA A 300 -24.04 11.20 -16.61
C ALA A 300 -24.60 11.24 -18.05
N ALA A 301 -25.06 12.39 -18.50
CA ALA A 301 -25.56 12.56 -19.86
C ALA A 301 -24.47 12.30 -20.92
N ALA A 302 -23.25 12.75 -20.67
CA ALA A 302 -22.10 12.47 -21.52
C ALA A 302 -21.75 10.97 -21.54
N PHE A 303 -21.73 10.33 -20.37
CA PHE A 303 -21.44 8.90 -20.22
C PHE A 303 -22.48 8.03 -20.92
N ILE A 304 -23.78 8.35 -20.81
CA ILE A 304 -24.86 7.61 -21.48
C ILE A 304 -24.69 7.63 -23.00
N ARG A 305 -24.26 8.77 -23.57
CA ARG A 305 -23.97 8.85 -25.02
C ARG A 305 -22.74 8.02 -25.39
N LEU A 306 -21.69 8.05 -24.58
CA LEU A 306 -20.48 7.24 -24.77
C LEU A 306 -20.79 5.74 -24.67
N ASP A 307 -21.56 5.33 -23.68
CA ASP A 307 -22.04 3.96 -23.48
C ASP A 307 -22.91 3.48 -24.65
N GLY A 308 -23.75 4.35 -25.21
CA GLY A 308 -24.47 4.09 -26.46
C GLY A 308 -23.53 3.77 -27.63
N ALA A 309 -22.53 4.63 -27.87
CA ALA A 309 -21.53 4.41 -28.92
C ALA A 309 -20.68 3.14 -28.68
N PHE A 310 -20.37 2.84 -27.41
CA PHE A 310 -19.65 1.62 -27.04
C PHE A 310 -20.50 0.37 -27.33
N ARG A 311 -21.80 0.40 -27.02
CA ARG A 311 -22.75 -0.68 -27.37
C ARG A 311 -22.82 -0.91 -28.87
N GLU A 312 -22.89 0.15 -29.67
CA GLU A 312 -22.87 0.04 -31.13
C GLU A 312 -21.58 -0.63 -31.64
N ARG A 313 -20.43 -0.35 -30.99
CA ARG A 313 -19.13 -0.90 -31.38
C ARG A 313 -18.89 -2.34 -30.93
N PHE A 314 -19.28 -2.67 -29.71
CA PHE A 314 -18.89 -3.92 -29.01
C PHE A 314 -20.07 -4.83 -28.66
N GLY A 315 -21.31 -4.42 -28.92
CA GLY A 315 -22.52 -5.22 -28.70
C GLY A 315 -22.93 -5.37 -27.23
N ARG A 316 -22.30 -4.64 -26.30
CA ARG A 316 -22.55 -4.69 -24.86
C ARG A 316 -22.37 -3.32 -24.21
N PRO A 317 -23.02 -3.03 -23.07
CA PRO A 317 -22.77 -1.80 -22.32
C PRO A 317 -21.33 -1.73 -21.79
N ILE A 318 -20.88 -0.52 -21.50
CA ILE A 318 -19.67 -0.29 -20.72
C ILE A 318 -19.87 -0.93 -19.34
N CYS A 319 -18.86 -1.67 -18.90
CA CYS A 319 -18.78 -2.23 -17.56
C CYS A 319 -18.20 -1.14 -16.65
N VAL A 320 -18.88 -0.82 -15.56
CA VAL A 320 -18.47 0.18 -14.56
C VAL A 320 -18.26 -0.54 -13.23
N THR A 321 -17.11 -0.32 -12.59
CA THR A 321 -16.81 -0.83 -11.25
C THR A 321 -17.00 0.21 -10.17
N ASP A 322 -16.83 1.50 -10.52
CA ASP A 322 -17.03 2.60 -9.59
C ASP A 322 -17.39 3.89 -10.34
N SER A 323 -18.14 4.78 -9.69
CA SER A 323 -18.53 6.09 -10.19
C SER A 323 -18.49 7.14 -9.06
N TYR A 324 -19.62 7.71 -8.64
CA TYR A 324 -19.64 8.61 -7.50
C TYR A 324 -19.35 7.86 -6.19
N ARG A 325 -18.26 8.26 -5.53
CA ARG A 325 -17.83 7.68 -4.25
C ARG A 325 -18.10 8.63 -3.06
N PRO A 326 -18.97 8.25 -2.11
CA PRO A 326 -19.23 9.04 -0.91
C PRO A 326 -17.99 9.21 -0.01
N TYR A 327 -17.97 10.28 0.80
CA TYR A 327 -16.86 10.65 1.68
C TYR A 327 -16.55 9.57 2.73
N ALA A 328 -17.60 8.91 3.27
CA ALA A 328 -17.43 7.82 4.23
C ALA A 328 -16.72 6.61 3.60
N GLU A 329 -17.03 6.32 2.33
CA GLU A 329 -16.39 5.25 1.58
C GLU A 329 -14.95 5.62 1.19
N GLN A 330 -14.70 6.87 0.77
CA GLN A 330 -13.33 7.33 0.51
C GLN A 330 -12.46 7.30 1.79
N GLN A 331 -13.00 7.61 2.97
CA GLN A 331 -12.29 7.42 4.25
C GLN A 331 -11.96 5.96 4.51
N HIS A 332 -12.90 5.05 4.25
CA HIS A 332 -12.66 3.62 4.40
C HIS A 332 -11.56 3.16 3.45
N LEU A 333 -11.65 3.48 2.15
CA LEU A 333 -10.62 3.13 1.16
C LEU A 333 -9.25 3.72 1.53
N TYR A 334 -9.19 4.99 1.94
CA TYR A 334 -7.93 5.60 2.37
C TYR A 334 -7.32 4.91 3.59
N ALA A 335 -8.13 4.33 4.47
CA ALA A 335 -7.65 3.62 5.66
C ALA A 335 -7.22 2.16 5.38
N VAL A 336 -7.79 1.50 4.36
CA VAL A 336 -7.55 0.08 4.07
C VAL A 336 -6.66 -0.18 2.86
N MET A 337 -6.51 0.79 1.96
CA MET A 337 -5.68 0.66 0.77
C MET A 337 -4.22 1.01 1.08
N PRO A 338 -3.23 0.37 0.44
CA PRO A 338 -1.82 0.71 0.62
C PRO A 338 -1.52 2.20 0.38
N PRO A 339 -0.47 2.78 1.00
CA PRO A 339 -0.13 4.18 0.81
C PRO A 339 0.02 4.55 -0.67
N GLY A 340 -0.72 5.58 -1.11
CA GLY A 340 -0.72 6.06 -2.50
C GLY A 340 -1.79 5.43 -3.40
N MET A 341 -2.54 4.43 -2.93
CA MET A 341 -3.59 3.72 -3.69
C MET A 341 -4.98 4.33 -3.55
N ALA A 342 -5.15 5.32 -2.68
CA ALA A 342 -6.39 6.03 -2.48
C ALA A 342 -6.09 7.52 -2.26
N ALA A 343 -6.87 8.37 -2.92
CA ALA A 343 -6.82 9.81 -2.67
C ALA A 343 -7.18 10.13 -1.22
N ALA A 344 -6.61 11.21 -0.67
CA ALA A 344 -7.01 11.70 0.64
C ALA A 344 -8.54 11.98 0.66
N PRO A 345 -9.24 11.71 1.77
CA PRO A 345 -10.68 11.95 1.85
C PRO A 345 -11.02 13.40 1.52
N GLY A 346 -11.92 13.60 0.55
CA GLY A 346 -12.31 14.93 0.09
C GLY A 346 -11.48 15.48 -1.08
N THR A 347 -10.53 14.71 -1.64
CA THR A 347 -9.75 15.11 -2.81
C THR A 347 -9.91 14.18 -4.02
N SER A 348 -10.79 13.18 -3.94
CA SER A 348 -11.01 12.20 -5.01
C SER A 348 -11.90 12.75 -6.12
N THR A 349 -11.55 12.57 -7.39
CA THR A 349 -12.40 12.97 -8.53
C THR A 349 -13.74 12.22 -8.55
N HIS A 350 -13.78 10.97 -8.07
CA HIS A 350 -15.02 10.23 -7.83
C HIS A 350 -15.98 10.97 -6.90
N GLY A 351 -15.45 11.63 -5.86
CA GLY A 351 -16.24 12.41 -4.90
C GLY A 351 -16.87 13.67 -5.50
N LEU A 352 -16.51 14.06 -6.73
CA LEU A 352 -17.16 15.15 -7.46
C LEU A 352 -18.27 14.66 -8.40
N GLY A 353 -18.45 13.35 -8.54
CA GLY A 353 -19.42 12.73 -9.45
C GLY A 353 -19.05 12.91 -10.93
N VAL A 354 -17.76 12.96 -11.24
CA VAL A 354 -17.23 13.19 -12.60
C VAL A 354 -16.20 12.15 -13.03
N ALA A 355 -16.03 11.07 -12.26
CA ALA A 355 -15.08 10.02 -12.58
C ALA A 355 -15.77 8.67 -12.60
N VAL A 356 -15.24 7.75 -13.40
CA VAL A 356 -15.66 6.35 -13.50
C VAL A 356 -14.45 5.44 -13.59
N ASP A 357 -14.53 4.29 -12.93
CA ASP A 357 -13.60 3.18 -13.10
C ASP A 357 -14.28 2.11 -13.95
N LEU A 358 -13.65 1.73 -15.05
CA LEU A 358 -14.27 0.92 -16.11
C LEU A 358 -13.63 -0.46 -16.24
N CYS A 359 -14.46 -1.47 -16.48
CA CYS A 359 -14.07 -2.88 -16.62
C CYS A 359 -14.41 -3.48 -17.99
N GLY A 360 -14.33 -4.81 -18.11
CA GLY A 360 -14.73 -5.53 -19.30
C GLY A 360 -13.80 -5.30 -20.48
N GLY A 361 -12.49 -5.22 -20.26
CA GLY A 361 -11.47 -4.98 -21.26
C GLY A 361 -10.93 -3.55 -21.25
N ILE A 362 -11.71 -2.54 -20.82
CA ILE A 362 -11.25 -1.14 -20.76
C ILE A 362 -10.15 -0.97 -19.70
N GLU A 363 -10.17 -1.75 -18.63
CA GLU A 363 -9.19 -1.73 -17.54
C GLU A 363 -7.79 -2.22 -17.93
N ARG A 364 -7.63 -2.81 -19.12
CA ARG A 364 -6.36 -3.43 -19.55
C ARG A 364 -5.77 -2.74 -20.76
N LEU A 365 -4.51 -2.31 -20.62
CA LEU A 365 -3.74 -1.77 -21.73
C LEU A 365 -3.63 -2.79 -22.88
N GLY A 366 -3.77 -2.29 -24.11
CA GLY A 366 -3.61 -3.09 -25.33
C GLY A 366 -4.85 -3.87 -25.77
N THR A 367 -5.96 -3.83 -25.03
CA THR A 367 -7.23 -4.39 -25.51
C THR A 367 -7.86 -3.51 -26.60
N PRO A 368 -8.67 -4.08 -27.50
CA PRO A 368 -9.46 -3.29 -28.46
C PRO A 368 -10.37 -2.27 -27.78
N GLU A 369 -10.95 -2.61 -26.63
CA GLU A 369 -11.82 -1.74 -25.84
C GLU A 369 -11.06 -0.52 -25.31
N HIS A 370 -9.91 -0.72 -24.68
CA HIS A 370 -9.10 0.37 -24.14
C HIS A 370 -8.60 1.30 -25.26
N ALA A 371 -8.12 0.73 -26.38
CA ALA A 371 -7.67 1.51 -27.52
C ALA A 371 -8.81 2.32 -28.16
N TRP A 372 -10.01 1.75 -28.26
CA TRP A 372 -11.18 2.46 -28.76
C TRP A 372 -11.62 3.59 -27.82
N MET A 373 -11.60 3.35 -26.51
CA MET A 373 -11.93 4.36 -25.50
C MET A 373 -10.96 5.55 -25.60
N LEU A 374 -9.65 5.31 -25.70
CA LEU A 374 -8.66 6.39 -25.85
C LEU A 374 -8.90 7.25 -27.09
N ALA A 375 -9.37 6.65 -28.19
CA ALA A 375 -9.66 7.35 -29.43
C ALA A 375 -11.02 8.07 -29.43
N THR A 376 -12.00 7.55 -28.70
CA THR A 376 -13.42 7.94 -28.85
C THR A 376 -13.96 8.73 -27.66
N ALA A 377 -13.61 8.36 -26.43
CA ALA A 377 -14.10 9.00 -25.21
C ALA A 377 -13.90 10.52 -25.18
N PRO A 378 -12.77 11.09 -25.70
CA PRO A 378 -12.58 12.55 -25.72
C PRO A 378 -13.65 13.31 -26.50
N SER A 379 -14.26 12.70 -27.52
CA SER A 379 -15.36 13.32 -28.29
C SER A 379 -16.67 13.45 -27.48
N PHE A 380 -16.76 12.73 -26.36
CA PHE A 380 -17.88 12.80 -25.41
C PHE A 380 -17.51 13.62 -24.16
N GLY A 381 -16.30 14.18 -24.08
CA GLY A 381 -15.82 14.93 -22.92
C GLY A 381 -15.23 14.06 -21.81
N TRP A 382 -14.92 12.80 -22.10
CA TRP A 382 -14.28 11.87 -21.17
C TRP A 382 -12.82 11.66 -21.56
N ASP A 383 -11.90 11.78 -20.61
CA ASP A 383 -10.48 11.57 -20.83
C ASP A 383 -9.92 10.53 -19.86
N ASN A 384 -8.92 9.78 -20.31
CA ASN A 384 -8.08 8.98 -19.41
C ASN A 384 -6.86 9.84 -19.10
N PRO A 385 -6.79 10.47 -17.92
CA PRO A 385 -5.83 11.54 -17.65
C PRO A 385 -4.39 11.04 -17.75
N PRO A 386 -3.38 11.90 -18.04
CA PRO A 386 -2.01 11.46 -18.29
C PRO A 386 -1.38 10.61 -17.19
N TRP A 387 -1.78 10.79 -15.93
CA TRP A 387 -1.29 10.00 -14.79
C TRP A 387 -1.87 8.58 -14.76
N ALA A 388 -3.08 8.39 -15.30
CA ALA A 388 -3.76 7.10 -15.44
C ALA A 388 -3.37 6.40 -16.76
N ARG A 389 -3.16 7.18 -17.82
CA ARG A 389 -2.87 6.73 -19.18
C ARG A 389 -1.50 6.09 -19.32
N GLY A 390 -1.48 4.79 -19.59
CA GLY A 390 -0.24 4.01 -19.67
C GLY A 390 0.49 3.88 -18.33
N GLY A 391 -0.20 4.23 -17.24
CA GLY A 391 0.32 4.26 -15.87
C GLY A 391 -0.38 3.24 -14.98
N PHE A 392 -0.58 3.62 -13.72
CA PHE A 392 -1.02 2.72 -12.65
C PHE A 392 -2.52 2.35 -12.69
N GLU A 393 -3.37 3.25 -13.21
CA GLU A 393 -4.84 3.08 -13.20
C GLU A 393 -5.47 3.24 -14.59
N PRO A 394 -5.19 2.35 -15.55
CA PRO A 394 -5.75 2.43 -16.91
C PRO A 394 -7.28 2.34 -16.98
N TRP A 395 -7.94 1.93 -15.89
CA TRP A 395 -9.40 1.88 -15.76
C TRP A 395 -10.04 3.22 -15.41
N HIS A 396 -9.27 4.23 -14.97
CA HIS A 396 -9.81 5.50 -14.46
C HIS A 396 -10.08 6.52 -15.58
N TRP A 397 -11.29 7.07 -15.63
CA TRP A 397 -11.68 8.08 -16.63
C TRP A 397 -12.37 9.26 -15.95
N GLU A 398 -12.04 10.46 -16.40
CA GLU A 398 -12.54 11.73 -15.85
C GLU A 398 -13.33 12.51 -16.91
N TYR A 399 -14.40 13.18 -16.49
CA TYR A 399 -15.17 14.11 -17.30
C TYR A 399 -14.71 15.55 -17.03
N GLY A 400 -14.26 16.27 -18.05
CA GLY A 400 -13.72 17.63 -17.89
C GLY A 400 -13.26 18.34 -19.15
#